data_AF-A0A015JHC5-F1
#
_entry.id   AF-A0A015JHC5-F1
#
_cell.length_a   1.000
_cell.length_b   1.000
_cell.length_c   1.000
_cell.angle_alpha   90.00
_cell.angle_beta   90.00
_cell.angle_gamma   90.00
#
_symmetry.space_group_name_H-M   'P 1'
#
loop_
_entity.id
_entity.type
_entity.pdbx_description
1 polymer ?
#
loop_
_entity_poly.entity_id
_entity_poly.type
_entity_poly.pdbx_seq_one_letter_code
_entity_poly.pdbx_strand_id
1 'polypeptide(L)'
;MHHLDLDLFCYQIIFTCDILKLQHINGNKLVEEVNRHLATISRFLGIKIFFNGLQSIARLTANEYRSLMKVMVFVIDNLYDENNNEADNFVNNDDLAKLYKYWNKMYILSRHEKFSESNLEKFKDAIHRWAQMFVKAFKFVSPSNLKLPKLHLWVYYIIDSIRSYGAINSYTTKTYKSLYKYFVKIPYRINNKNDA
;
A
#
# COMPACT_ATOMS: atom_id res chain seq x y z
N MET A 1 7.34 5.25 -12.72
CA MET A 1 6.91 5.19 -11.32
C MET A 1 6.18 3.87 -11.12
N HIS A 2 6.71 2.95 -10.30
CA HIS A 2 6.00 1.71 -9.99
C HIS A 2 4.77 2.05 -9.14
N HIS A 3 3.69 1.27 -9.23
CA HIS A 3 2.55 1.35 -8.30
C HIS A 3 2.95 1.27 -6.81
N LEU A 4 4.16 0.75 -6.53
CA LEU A 4 4.76 0.66 -5.19
C LEU A 4 5.56 1.92 -4.83
N ASP A 5 6.02 2.70 -5.80
CA ASP A 5 6.76 3.94 -5.58
C ASP A 5 5.83 5.11 -5.17
N LEU A 6 4.51 4.89 -5.30
CA LEU A 6 3.47 5.85 -4.92
C LEU A 6 3.26 5.96 -3.41
N ASP A 7 3.76 5.02 -2.62
CA ASP A 7 3.57 4.93 -1.16
C ASP A 7 2.11 5.02 -0.66
N LEU A 8 1.12 5.04 -1.55
CA LEU A 8 -0.30 5.17 -1.18
C LEU A 8 -0.78 3.97 -0.35
N PHE A 9 -0.25 2.78 -0.62
CA PHE A 9 -0.48 1.62 0.25
C PHE A 9 0.09 1.80 1.65
N CYS A 10 1.25 2.45 1.75
CA CYS A 10 1.89 2.73 3.04
C CYS A 10 1.01 3.70 3.84
N TYR A 11 0.54 4.77 3.20
CA TYR A 11 -0.44 5.68 3.80
C TYR A 11 -1.71 4.95 4.22
N GLN A 12 -2.24 4.05 3.39
CA GLN A 12 -3.41 3.25 3.74
C GLN A 12 -3.17 2.42 5.01
N ILE A 13 -2.02 1.75 5.17
CA ILE A 13 -1.72 0.98 6.37
C ILE A 13 -1.52 1.88 7.60
N ILE A 14 -0.81 3.00 7.44
CA ILE A 14 -0.57 3.95 8.53
C ILE A 14 -1.90 4.51 9.04
N PHE A 15 -2.73 5.01 8.14
CA PHE A 15 -4.04 5.57 8.50
C PHE A 15 -4.98 4.51 9.07
N THR A 16 -4.92 3.26 8.60
CA THR A 16 -5.64 2.16 9.26
C THR A 16 -5.24 1.99 10.72
N CYS A 17 -3.94 2.01 11.03
CA CYS A 17 -3.48 1.92 12.42
C CYS A 17 -3.95 3.11 13.26
N ASP A 18 -3.94 4.31 12.68
CA ASP A 18 -4.41 5.52 13.34
C ASP A 18 -5.92 5.48 13.59
N ILE A 19 -6.73 5.00 12.63
CA ILE A 19 -8.18 4.74 12.83
C ILE A 19 -8.38 3.80 14.00
N LEU A 20 -7.68 2.68 14.04
CA LEU A 20 -7.86 1.68 15.10
C LEU A 20 -7.60 2.28 16.48
N LYS A 21 -6.57 3.12 16.60
CA LYS A 21 -6.22 3.82 17.84
C LYS A 21 -7.23 4.90 18.23
N LEU A 22 -7.81 5.59 17.25
CA LEU A 22 -8.71 6.72 17.49
C LEU A 22 -10.16 6.29 17.74
N GLN A 23 -10.65 5.25 17.05
CA GLN A 23 -12.07 4.88 17.06
C GLN A 23 -12.45 3.87 18.15
N HIS A 24 -11.46 3.16 18.72
CA HIS A 24 -11.72 2.10 19.68
C HIS A 24 -11.03 2.39 21.02
N ILE A 25 -11.77 2.22 22.12
CA ILE A 25 -11.26 2.35 23.50
C ILE A 25 -10.04 1.45 23.72
N ASN A 26 -10.03 0.27 23.10
CA ASN A 26 -8.92 -0.69 23.12
C ASN A 26 -8.11 -0.69 21.80
N GLY A 27 -7.96 0.47 21.16
CA GLY A 27 -7.35 0.58 19.84
C GLY A 27 -5.92 0.02 19.73
N ASN A 28 -5.10 0.17 20.78
CA ASN A 28 -3.77 -0.44 20.82
C ASN A 28 -3.82 -1.98 20.77
N LYS A 29 -4.83 -2.60 21.40
CA LYS A 29 -5.04 -4.05 21.36
C LYS A 29 -5.41 -4.51 19.95
N LEU A 30 -6.19 -3.74 19.20
CA LEU A 30 -6.50 -4.06 17.80
C LEU A 30 -5.26 -3.96 16.91
N VAL A 31 -4.37 -2.98 17.14
CA VAL A 31 -3.09 -2.90 16.43
C VAL A 31 -2.18 -4.09 16.76
N GLU A 32 -2.17 -4.55 18.02
CA GLU A 32 -1.50 -5.79 18.40
C GLU A 32 -2.12 -7.02 17.73
N GLU A 33 -3.44 -7.06 17.58
CA GLU A 33 -4.16 -8.13 16.86
C GLU A 33 -3.76 -8.17 15.38
N VAL A 34 -3.65 -7.01 14.72
CA VAL A 34 -3.13 -6.89 13.35
C VAL A 34 -1.71 -7.49 13.26
N ASN A 35 -0.84 -7.18 14.22
CA ASN A 35 0.51 -7.76 14.26
C ASN A 35 0.46 -9.28 14.50
N ARG A 36 -0.46 -9.77 15.33
CA ARG A 36 -0.66 -11.20 15.58
C ARG A 36 -1.15 -11.93 14.33
N HIS A 37 -2.13 -11.38 13.61
CA HIS A 37 -2.61 -11.91 12.34
C HIS A 37 -1.48 -11.99 11.31
N LEU A 38 -0.68 -10.93 11.17
CA LEU A 38 0.49 -10.91 10.29
C LEU A 38 1.52 -11.99 10.65
N ALA A 39 1.84 -12.14 11.94
CA ALA A 39 2.80 -13.14 12.41
C ALA A 39 2.31 -14.58 12.14
N THR A 40 1.00 -14.82 12.25
CA THR A 40 0.40 -16.15 11.98
C THR A 40 0.42 -16.49 10.48
N ILE A 41 -0.02 -15.57 9.61
CA ILE A 41 -0.07 -15.79 8.16
C ILE A 41 1.34 -15.98 7.56
N SER A 42 2.32 -15.27 8.12
CA SER A 42 3.71 -15.31 7.69
C SER A 42 4.36 -16.70 7.77
N ARG A 43 3.77 -17.68 8.48
CA ARG A 43 4.31 -19.04 8.60
C ARG A 43 4.06 -19.92 7.37
N PHE A 44 3.28 -19.45 6.38
CA PHE A 44 3.06 -20.17 5.12
C PHE A 44 4.19 -19.94 4.09
N LEU A 45 4.61 -21.02 3.41
CA LEU A 45 5.73 -21.07 2.47
C LEU A 45 5.54 -20.07 1.30
N GLY A 46 6.44 -19.09 1.18
CA GLY A 46 6.49 -18.13 0.05
C GLY A 46 6.19 -16.67 0.41
N ILE A 47 5.81 -16.38 1.66
CA ILE A 47 5.59 -15.02 2.18
C ILE A 47 6.74 -14.67 3.12
N LYS A 48 7.40 -13.53 2.91
CA LYS A 48 8.55 -13.12 3.74
C LYS A 48 8.07 -12.67 5.13
N ILE A 49 8.83 -13.03 6.16
CA ILE A 49 8.45 -12.83 7.57
C ILE A 49 8.61 -11.38 8.02
N PHE A 50 7.55 -10.82 8.60
CA PHE A 50 7.53 -9.50 9.24
C PHE A 50 7.89 -9.61 10.72
N PHE A 51 9.18 -9.83 11.03
CA PHE A 51 9.63 -10.04 12.41
C PHE A 51 9.37 -8.86 13.36
N ASN A 52 9.17 -7.64 12.84
CA ASN A 52 8.98 -6.42 13.63
C ASN A 52 7.56 -5.82 13.52
N GLY A 53 6.59 -6.55 12.93
CA GLY A 53 5.23 -6.06 12.73
C GLY A 53 5.14 -4.79 11.87
N LEU A 54 4.07 -4.00 12.07
CA LEU A 54 3.83 -2.74 11.36
C LEU A 54 4.72 -1.56 11.80
N GLN A 55 5.53 -1.71 12.86
CA GLN A 55 6.39 -0.63 13.36
C GLN A 55 7.50 -0.23 12.38
N SER A 56 7.86 -1.10 11.43
CA SER A 56 8.91 -0.84 10.45
C SER A 56 8.42 -0.69 9.01
N ILE A 57 7.14 -0.35 8.79
CA ILE A 57 6.55 -0.23 7.42
C ILE A 57 7.42 0.67 6.54
N ALA A 58 7.93 1.81 7.05
CA ALA A 58 8.74 2.75 6.28
C ALA A 58 10.05 2.16 5.71
N ARG A 59 10.50 1.01 6.21
CA ARG A 59 11.75 0.35 5.80
C ARG A 59 11.53 -0.91 4.96
N LEU A 60 10.28 -1.22 4.59
CA LEU A 60 9.96 -2.40 3.81
C LEU A 60 10.56 -2.32 2.40
N THR A 61 11.09 -3.44 1.94
CA THR A 61 11.53 -3.62 0.56
C THR A 61 10.33 -3.80 -0.37
N ALA A 62 10.51 -3.51 -1.67
CA ALA A 62 9.44 -3.69 -2.66
C ALA A 62 8.89 -5.13 -2.76
N ASN A 63 9.67 -6.15 -2.35
CA ASN A 63 9.19 -7.52 -2.31
C ASN A 63 8.32 -7.77 -1.06
N GLU A 64 8.72 -7.24 0.10
CA GLU A 64 7.93 -7.31 1.33
C GLU A 64 6.59 -6.60 1.17
N TYR A 65 6.56 -5.44 0.52
CA TYR A 65 5.29 -4.78 0.20
C TYR A 65 4.35 -5.63 -0.65
N ARG A 66 4.88 -6.35 -1.64
CA ARG A 66 4.06 -7.25 -2.48
C ARG A 66 3.52 -8.43 -1.67
N SER A 67 4.33 -8.98 -0.77
CA SER A 67 3.88 -10.00 0.18
C SER A 67 2.80 -9.44 1.11
N LEU A 68 2.99 -8.22 1.62
CA LEU A 68 2.04 -7.54 2.50
C LEU A 68 0.69 -7.31 1.83
N MET A 69 0.67 -6.79 0.60
CA MET A 69 -0.56 -6.55 -0.17
C MET A 69 -1.44 -7.80 -0.30
N LYS A 70 -0.82 -8.98 -0.46
CA LYS A 70 -1.55 -10.25 -0.59
C LYS A 70 -2.23 -10.66 0.71
N VAL A 71 -1.59 -10.41 1.85
CA VAL A 71 -2.08 -10.88 3.17
C VAL A 71 -2.96 -9.85 3.85
N MET A 72 -2.82 -8.57 3.53
CA MET A 72 -3.43 -7.48 4.29
C MET A 72 -4.95 -7.51 4.30
N VAL A 73 -5.58 -8.03 3.24
CA VAL A 73 -7.04 -8.22 3.22
C VAL A 73 -7.46 -9.16 4.34
N PHE A 74 -6.80 -10.32 4.49
CA PHE A 74 -7.10 -11.30 5.54
C PHE A 74 -6.75 -10.83 6.95
N VAL A 75 -5.75 -9.95 7.07
CA VAL A 75 -5.34 -9.38 8.35
C VAL A 75 -6.40 -8.42 8.90
N ILE A 76 -7.00 -7.65 7.99
CA ILE A 76 -7.98 -6.61 8.32
C ILE A 76 -9.40 -7.16 8.38
N ASP A 77 -9.70 -8.19 7.59
CA ASP A 77 -11.01 -8.86 7.58
C ASP A 77 -11.37 -9.39 8.97
N ASN A 78 -12.59 -9.08 9.43
CA ASN A 78 -13.12 -9.47 10.74
C ASN A 78 -12.26 -9.04 11.94
N LEU A 79 -11.57 -7.89 11.84
CA LEU A 79 -10.71 -7.40 12.92
C LEU A 79 -11.51 -6.83 14.11
N TYR A 80 -12.68 -6.25 13.85
CA TYR A 80 -13.58 -5.70 14.84
C TYR A 80 -15.02 -5.67 14.31
N ASP A 81 -15.99 -5.79 15.20
CA ASP A 81 -17.42 -5.71 14.87
C ASP A 81 -17.89 -4.26 14.67
N GLU A 82 -19.08 -4.09 14.08
CA GLU A 82 -19.71 -2.79 13.87
C GLU A 82 -19.85 -2.01 15.19
N ASN A 83 -19.70 -0.68 15.10
CA ASN A 83 -19.54 0.18 16.27
C ASN A 83 -20.73 0.09 17.22
N ASN A 84 -20.46 -0.11 18.51
CA ASN A 84 -21.44 0.12 19.58
C ASN A 84 -21.49 1.60 20.01
N ASN A 85 -20.59 2.44 19.50
CA ASN A 85 -20.46 3.85 19.88
C ASN A 85 -20.85 4.77 18.72
N GLU A 86 -21.57 5.85 19.02
CA GLU A 86 -22.04 6.87 18.07
C GLU A 86 -20.91 7.78 17.53
N ALA A 87 -19.83 7.21 17.00
CA ALA A 87 -18.79 8.00 16.35
C ALA A 87 -19.25 8.37 14.93
N ASP A 88 -19.56 9.64 14.68
CA ASP A 88 -20.01 10.19 13.39
C ASP A 88 -19.13 9.83 12.18
N ASN A 89 -17.85 9.50 12.42
CA ASN A 89 -16.88 9.16 11.38
C ASN A 89 -16.39 7.70 11.44
N PHE A 90 -17.15 6.80 12.06
CA PHE A 90 -16.77 5.39 12.17
C PHE A 90 -16.55 4.74 10.80
N VAL A 91 -15.44 3.99 10.67
CA VAL A 91 -15.17 3.20 9.48
C VAL A 91 -15.50 1.75 9.79
N ASN A 92 -16.47 1.18 9.09
CA ASN A 92 -16.80 -0.24 9.24
C ASN A 92 -15.63 -1.12 8.76
N ASN A 93 -15.40 -2.24 9.44
CA ASN A 93 -14.41 -3.23 9.07
C ASN A 93 -14.61 -3.72 7.62
N ASP A 94 -15.85 -3.99 7.20
CA ASP A 94 -16.15 -4.44 5.83
C ASP A 94 -15.74 -3.40 4.78
N ASP A 95 -16.00 -2.11 5.04
CA ASP A 95 -15.57 -1.02 4.15
C ASP A 95 -14.04 -0.89 4.12
N LEU A 96 -13.38 -1.09 5.25
CA LEU A 96 -11.93 -1.12 5.34
C LEU A 96 -11.35 -2.32 4.55
N ALA A 97 -11.89 -3.52 4.70
CA ALA A 97 -11.48 -4.71 3.97
C ALA A 97 -11.71 -4.55 2.45
N LYS A 98 -12.85 -3.97 2.05
CA LYS A 98 -13.12 -3.59 0.65
C LYS A 98 -12.08 -2.62 0.11
N LEU A 99 -11.64 -1.64 0.90
CA LEU A 99 -10.60 -0.70 0.49
C LEU A 99 -9.29 -1.41 0.11
N TYR A 100 -8.86 -2.39 0.91
CA TYR A 100 -7.70 -3.24 0.60
C TYR A 100 -7.92 -4.13 -0.62
N LYS A 101 -9.13 -4.68 -0.79
CA LYS A 101 -9.51 -5.46 -1.98
C LYS A 101 -9.43 -4.63 -3.26
N TYR A 102 -9.95 -3.40 -3.25
CA TYR A 102 -9.88 -2.49 -4.40
C TYR A 102 -8.43 -2.08 -4.72
N TRP A 103 -7.61 -1.86 -3.70
CA TRP A 103 -6.18 -1.62 -3.90
C TRP A 103 -5.51 -2.79 -4.64
N ASN A 104 -5.79 -4.03 -4.23
CA ASN A 104 -5.26 -5.21 -4.92
C ASN A 104 -5.75 -5.34 -6.36
N LYS A 105 -7.03 -5.01 -6.62
CA LYS A 105 -7.58 -4.97 -7.98
C LYS A 105 -6.87 -3.95 -8.86
N MET A 106 -6.67 -2.73 -8.36
CA MET A 106 -5.90 -1.69 -9.06
C MET A 106 -4.46 -2.13 -9.30
N TYR A 107 -3.82 -2.75 -8.30
CA TYR A 107 -2.47 -3.26 -8.43
C TYR A 107 -2.36 -4.27 -9.57
N ILE A 108 -3.27 -5.24 -9.65
CA ILE A 108 -3.29 -6.23 -10.74
C ILE A 108 -3.46 -5.54 -12.10
N LEU A 109 -4.42 -4.61 -12.22
CA LEU A 109 -4.66 -3.86 -13.46
C LEU A 109 -3.43 -3.03 -13.88
N SER A 110 -2.74 -2.42 -12.93
CA SER A 110 -1.54 -1.62 -13.20
C SER A 110 -0.36 -2.42 -13.76
N ARG A 111 -0.40 -3.76 -13.62
CA ARG A 111 0.69 -4.66 -14.04
C ARG A 111 0.56 -5.12 -15.48
N HIS A 112 -0.54 -4.79 -16.18
CA HIS A 112 -0.66 -5.09 -17.60
C HIS A 112 0.45 -4.43 -18.41
N GLU A 113 1.05 -5.19 -19.33
CA GLU A 113 2.11 -4.69 -20.23
C GLU A 113 1.54 -3.84 -21.37
N LYS A 114 0.28 -4.08 -21.74
CA LYS A 114 -0.44 -3.35 -22.77
C LYS A 114 -1.85 -3.07 -22.27
N PHE A 115 -2.32 -1.84 -22.50
CA PHE A 115 -3.66 -1.40 -22.14
C PHE A 115 -4.48 -1.20 -23.41
N SER A 116 -5.63 -1.87 -23.51
CA SER A 116 -6.70 -1.46 -24.42
C SER A 116 -7.47 -0.29 -23.80
N GLU A 117 -8.23 0.46 -24.59
CA GLU A 117 -9.08 1.54 -24.07
C GLU A 117 -10.09 1.02 -23.02
N SER A 118 -10.65 -0.17 -23.25
CA SER A 118 -11.53 -0.83 -22.28
C SER A 118 -10.83 -1.20 -20.96
N ASN A 119 -9.53 -1.51 -20.99
CA ASN A 119 -8.75 -1.75 -19.78
C ASN A 119 -8.47 -0.43 -19.05
N LEU A 120 -8.23 0.66 -19.78
CA LEU A 120 -8.05 2.00 -19.21
C LEU A 120 -9.32 2.49 -18.52
N GLU A 121 -10.49 2.28 -19.13
CA GLU A 121 -11.77 2.64 -18.54
C GLU A 121 -12.03 1.87 -17.23
N LYS A 122 -11.86 0.53 -17.26
CA LYS A 122 -11.94 -0.31 -16.04
C LYS A 122 -10.96 0.13 -14.96
N PHE A 123 -9.76 0.56 -15.35
CA PHE A 123 -8.75 1.00 -14.41
C PHE A 123 -9.07 2.37 -13.82
N LYS A 124 -9.55 3.31 -14.64
CA LYS A 124 -10.04 4.62 -14.21
C LYS A 124 -11.18 4.48 -13.19
N ASP A 125 -12.15 3.61 -13.46
CA ASP A 125 -13.25 3.33 -12.55
C ASP A 125 -12.77 2.73 -11.22
N ALA A 126 -11.81 1.80 -11.27
CA ALA A 126 -11.22 1.22 -10.07
C ALA A 126 -10.49 2.28 -9.23
N ILE A 127 -9.74 3.19 -9.87
CA ILE A 127 -9.06 4.31 -9.21
C ILE A 127 -10.07 5.25 -8.55
N HIS A 128 -11.12 5.64 -9.28
CA HIS A 128 -12.11 6.57 -8.77
C HIS A 128 -12.85 6.00 -7.55
N ARG A 129 -13.33 4.76 -7.65
CA ARG A 129 -14.01 4.06 -6.54
C ARG A 129 -13.11 3.93 -5.32
N TRP A 130 -11.87 3.47 -5.51
CA TRP A 130 -10.92 3.37 -4.41
C TRP A 130 -10.61 4.73 -3.78
N ALA A 131 -10.40 5.78 -4.59
CA ALA A 131 -10.08 7.11 -4.10
C ALA A 131 -11.24 7.71 -3.27
N GLN A 132 -12.48 7.52 -3.71
CA GLN A 132 -13.66 7.94 -2.92
C GLN A 132 -13.71 7.24 -1.56
N MET A 133 -13.52 5.92 -1.53
CA MET A 133 -13.48 5.16 -0.27
C MET A 133 -12.30 5.60 0.62
N PHE A 134 -11.12 5.78 0.02
CA PHE A 134 -9.91 6.21 0.72
C PHE A 134 -10.09 7.58 1.37
N VAL A 135 -10.67 8.54 0.64
CA VAL A 135 -10.95 9.88 1.16
C VAL A 135 -12.00 9.82 2.26
N LYS A 136 -13.11 9.11 2.05
CA LYS A 136 -14.16 8.95 3.06
C LYS A 136 -13.62 8.33 4.35
N ALA A 137 -12.79 7.30 4.24
CA ALA A 137 -12.24 6.58 5.39
C ALA A 137 -11.16 7.38 6.15
N PHE A 138 -10.29 8.12 5.47
CA PHE A 138 -9.09 8.67 6.11
C PHE A 138 -9.03 10.19 6.23
N LYS A 139 -10.02 10.92 5.71
CA LYS A 139 -10.00 12.40 5.73
C LYS A 139 -9.88 12.98 7.14
N PHE A 140 -10.57 12.40 8.12
CA PHE A 140 -10.55 12.89 9.51
C PHE A 140 -9.26 12.51 10.27
N VAL A 141 -8.55 11.47 9.81
CA VAL A 141 -7.28 11.01 10.42
C VAL A 141 -6.08 11.76 9.84
N SER A 142 -6.18 12.19 8.59
CA SER A 142 -5.07 12.82 7.89
C SER A 142 -4.85 14.26 8.35
N PRO A 143 -3.68 14.60 8.96
CA PRO A 143 -3.39 15.97 9.40
C PRO A 143 -3.37 16.98 8.25
N SER A 144 -3.06 16.51 7.04
CA SER A 144 -2.99 17.32 5.82
C SER A 144 -4.30 17.37 5.03
N ASN A 145 -5.40 16.84 5.57
CA ASN A 145 -6.66 16.66 4.84
C ASN A 145 -6.47 15.89 3.52
N LEU A 146 -5.58 14.88 3.52
CA LEU A 146 -5.23 14.06 2.36
C LEU A 146 -4.69 14.86 1.15
N LYS A 147 -4.05 16.02 1.41
CA LYS A 147 -3.25 16.75 0.40
C LYS A 147 -1.96 15.98 0.08
N LEU A 148 -2.10 14.83 -0.54
CA LEU A 148 -1.00 13.94 -0.94
C LEU A 148 -0.75 14.14 -2.45
N PRO A 149 0.39 14.73 -2.87
CA PRO A 149 0.70 14.90 -4.29
C PRO A 149 0.66 13.59 -5.08
N LYS A 150 1.06 12.49 -4.44
CA LYS A 150 1.01 11.14 -5.04
C LYS A 150 -0.41 10.64 -5.27
N LEU A 151 -1.36 10.99 -4.39
CA LEU A 151 -2.78 10.66 -4.58
C LEU A 151 -3.36 11.46 -5.74
N HIS A 152 -3.03 12.75 -5.82
CA HIS A 152 -3.45 13.61 -6.94
C HIS A 152 -2.90 13.10 -8.28
N LEU A 153 -1.60 12.77 -8.33
CA LEU A 153 -0.97 12.17 -9.52
C LEU A 153 -1.67 10.88 -9.95
N TRP A 154 -2.00 10.02 -8.98
CA TRP A 154 -2.66 8.75 -9.23
C TRP A 154 -4.09 8.89 -9.77
N VAL A 155 -4.87 9.82 -9.21
CA VAL A 155 -6.28 9.99 -9.60
C VAL A 155 -6.42 10.69 -10.94
N TYR A 156 -5.61 11.72 -11.20
CA TYR A 156 -5.84 12.61 -12.34
C TYR A 156 -4.96 12.28 -13.55
N TYR A 157 -3.71 11.89 -13.34
CA TYR A 157 -2.72 11.85 -14.43
C TYR A 157 -2.29 10.45 -14.85
N ILE A 158 -2.62 9.40 -14.08
CA ILE A 158 -2.09 8.07 -14.39
C ILE A 158 -2.63 7.52 -15.71
N ILE A 159 -3.91 7.73 -16.01
CA ILE A 159 -4.53 7.23 -17.24
C ILE A 159 -3.93 7.92 -18.46
N ASP A 160 -3.79 9.24 -18.42
CA ASP A 160 -3.18 10.00 -19.51
C ASP A 160 -1.70 9.66 -19.67
N SER A 161 -0.98 9.45 -18.56
CA SER A 161 0.40 8.95 -18.61
C SER A 161 0.50 7.59 -19.30
N ILE A 162 -0.47 6.68 -19.08
CA ILE A 162 -0.48 5.38 -19.76
C ILE A 162 -0.77 5.55 -21.25
N ARG A 163 -1.68 6.44 -21.63
CA ARG A 163 -2.00 6.71 -23.04
C ARG A 163 -0.80 7.29 -23.79
N SER A 164 -0.14 8.29 -23.22
CA SER A 164 0.94 9.01 -23.89
C SER A 164 2.19 8.16 -24.05
N TYR A 165 2.46 7.26 -23.10
CA TYR A 165 3.78 6.65 -23.00
C TYR A 165 3.76 5.12 -22.95
N GLY A 166 2.58 4.48 -22.77
CA GLY A 166 2.42 3.03 -22.59
C GLY A 166 2.35 2.59 -21.12
N ALA A 167 2.66 1.31 -20.83
CA ALA A 167 2.42 0.73 -19.50
C ALA A 167 3.18 1.41 -18.36
N ILE A 168 2.57 1.47 -17.17
CA ILE A 168 3.15 2.09 -15.95
C ILE A 168 4.57 1.56 -15.63
N ASN A 169 4.82 0.28 -15.93
CA ASN A 169 6.09 -0.37 -15.65
C ASN A 169 7.27 0.16 -16.50
N SER A 170 7.01 0.80 -17.65
CA SER A 170 8.06 1.36 -18.50
C SER A 170 8.75 2.57 -17.86
N TYR A 171 8.06 3.35 -17.02
CA TYR A 171 8.64 4.51 -16.31
C TYR A 171 9.39 4.16 -15.02
N THR A 172 9.66 2.89 -14.75
CA THR A 172 10.24 2.52 -13.45
C THR A 172 11.72 2.86 -13.40
N THR A 173 12.18 3.47 -12.30
CA THR A 173 13.61 3.70 -12.04
C THR A 173 14.33 2.40 -11.65
N LYS A 174 13.69 1.24 -11.83
CA LYS A 174 14.20 -0.06 -11.41
C LYS A 174 15.51 -0.39 -12.13
N THR A 175 15.56 -0.17 -13.44
CA THR A 175 16.77 -0.38 -14.26
C THR A 175 17.91 0.51 -13.82
N TYR A 176 17.64 1.80 -13.59
CA TYR A 176 18.64 2.74 -13.08
C TYR A 176 19.13 2.34 -11.68
N LYS A 177 18.22 1.99 -10.76
CA LYS A 177 18.56 1.52 -9.40
C LYS A 177 19.40 0.23 -9.44
N SER A 178 19.12 -0.71 -10.35
CA SER A 178 19.92 -1.92 -10.50
C SER A 178 21.31 -1.63 -11.05
N LEU A 179 21.42 -0.75 -12.05
CA LEU A 179 22.70 -0.33 -12.62
C LEU A 179 23.55 0.39 -11.56
N TYR A 180 22.99 1.36 -10.85
CA TYR A 180 23.67 2.06 -9.76
C TYR A 180 24.14 1.09 -8.65
N LYS A 181 23.31 0.11 -8.30
CA LYS A 181 23.70 -0.93 -7.34
C LYS A 181 24.89 -1.73 -7.84
N TYR A 182 24.89 -2.13 -9.11
CA TYR A 182 25.91 -2.99 -9.70
C TYR A 182 27.23 -2.25 -9.96
N PHE A 183 27.17 -1.07 -10.56
CA PHE A 183 28.35 -0.34 -11.01
C PHE A 183 28.93 0.62 -9.97
N VAL A 184 28.15 1.06 -8.98
CA VAL A 184 28.63 2.01 -7.97
C VAL A 184 28.70 1.35 -6.59
N LYS A 185 27.57 0.87 -6.06
CA LYS A 185 27.53 0.38 -4.67
C LYS A 185 28.36 -0.88 -4.43
N ILE A 186 28.32 -1.85 -5.34
CA ILE A 186 29.07 -3.11 -5.17
C ILE A 186 30.59 -2.84 -5.24
N PRO A 187 31.12 -2.17 -6.28
CA PRO A 187 32.55 -1.82 -6.35
C PRO A 187 33.01 -0.98 -5.17
N TYR A 188 32.25 0.05 -4.77
CA TYR A 188 32.58 0.87 -3.61
C TYR A 188 32.69 0.04 -2.33
N ARG A 189 31.74 -0.87 -2.07
CA ARG A 189 31.79 -1.75 -0.90
C ARG A 189 32.95 -2.74 -0.93
N ILE A 190 33.34 -3.20 -2.12
CA ILE A 190 34.52 -4.07 -2.30
C ILE A 190 35.79 -3.27 -1.99
N ASN A 191 35.89 -2.04 -2.50
CA ASN A 191 37.08 -1.18 -2.33
C ASN A 191 37.22 -0.58 -0.92
N ASN A 192 36.09 -0.38 -0.22
CA ASN A 192 36.06 0.10 1.17
C ASN A 192 36.06 -1.03 2.22
N LYS A 193 36.25 -2.30 1.81
CA LYS A 193 36.74 -3.29 2.77
C LYS A 193 38.19 -2.94 3.06
N ASN A 194 38.39 -2.03 4.02
CA ASN A 194 39.61 -2.04 4.80
C ASN A 194 39.64 -3.40 5.48
N ASP A 195 40.63 -4.22 5.14
CA ASP A 195 40.97 -5.41 5.91
C ASP A 195 41.13 -5.00 7.38
N ALA A 196 40.21 -5.47 8.22
CA ALA A 196 40.26 -5.43 9.67
C ALA A 196 39.78 -6.78 10.20
#